data_AF-A0A328AGM4-F1
#
_entry.id   AF-A0A328AGM4-F1
#
_cell.length_a   1.000
_cell.length_b   1.000
_cell.length_c   1.000
_cell.angle_alpha   90.00
_cell.angle_beta   90.00
_cell.angle_gamma   90.00
#
_symmetry.space_group_name_H-M   'P 1'
#
loop_
_entity.id
_entity.type
_entity.pdbx_description
1 polymer ?
#
loop_
_entity_poly.entity_id
_entity_poly.type
_entity_poly.pdbx_seq_one_letter_code
_entity_poly.pdbx_strand_id
1 'polypeptide(L)'
;MSEALAHTAAHPALVSRPVLRADEPASYLMLNPQGQAAWTTDPVTATSFASMREAMRAAMRLPSNLRAFGLLRDVEVALSKPH
;
A
#
# COMPACT_ATOMS: atom_id res chain seq x y z
N MET A 1 -26.76 31.41 -12.44
CA MET A 1 -26.82 29.94 -12.42
C MET A 1 -25.40 29.45 -12.61
N SER A 2 -24.75 29.04 -11.51
CA SER A 2 -23.33 28.72 -11.48
C SER A 2 -23.17 27.21 -11.29
N GLU A 3 -23.07 26.49 -12.39
CA GLU A 3 -22.74 25.06 -12.47
C GLU A 3 -21.67 24.95 -13.57
N ALA A 4 -20.54 24.25 -13.47
CA ALA A 4 -20.15 23.15 -12.63
C ALA A 4 -18.64 23.23 -12.39
N LEU A 5 -18.22 23.28 -11.12
CA LEU A 5 -16.81 23.10 -10.78
C LEU A 5 -16.50 21.61 -10.73
N ALA A 6 -15.56 21.21 -11.58
CA ALA A 6 -14.70 20.04 -11.47
C ALA A 6 -15.36 18.65 -11.60
N HIS A 7 -15.49 18.21 -12.86
CA HIS A 7 -15.22 16.82 -13.20
C HIS A 7 -13.72 16.54 -12.94
N THR A 8 -13.33 16.36 -11.67
CA THR A 8 -12.07 15.70 -11.37
C THR A 8 -12.27 14.26 -11.76
N ALA A 9 -11.77 13.87 -12.94
CA ALA A 9 -11.71 12.47 -13.34
C ALA A 9 -11.10 11.70 -12.17
N ALA A 10 -11.93 10.90 -11.49
CA ALA A 10 -11.54 10.10 -10.35
C ALA A 10 -10.60 9.03 -10.88
N HIS A 11 -9.32 9.35 -10.96
CA HIS A 11 -8.30 8.37 -11.28
C HIS A 11 -8.22 7.45 -10.07
N PRO A 12 -8.65 6.18 -10.17
CA PRO A 12 -8.59 5.27 -9.05
C PRO A 12 -7.14 5.14 -8.61
N ALA A 13 -6.89 5.40 -7.33
CA ALA A 13 -5.56 5.32 -6.74
C ALA A 13 -5.34 3.91 -6.19
N LEU A 14 -4.12 3.39 -6.37
CA LEU A 14 -3.66 2.14 -5.76
C LEU A 14 -2.56 2.45 -4.75
N VAL A 15 -2.50 1.65 -3.69
CA VAL A 15 -1.38 1.67 -2.75
C VAL A 15 -0.46 0.52 -3.12
N SER A 16 0.79 0.82 -3.47
CA SER A 16 1.84 -0.19 -3.66
C SER A 16 2.83 -0.17 -2.50
N ARG A 17 3.45 -1.32 -2.27
CA ARG A 17 4.61 -1.45 -1.39
C ARG A 17 5.88 -1.17 -2.22
N PRO A 18 6.86 -0.42 -1.69
CA PRO A 18 8.14 -0.24 -2.35
C PRO A 18 8.84 -1.59 -2.47
N VAL A 19 9.28 -1.88 -3.70
CA VAL A 19 10.05 -3.07 -4.03
C VAL A 19 11.48 -2.87 -3.52
N LEU A 20 11.96 -3.77 -2.66
CA LEU A 20 13.29 -3.64 -2.04
C LEU A 20 14.39 -4.32 -2.86
N ARG A 21 14.03 -5.30 -3.69
CA ARG A 21 14.95 -6.05 -4.57
C ARG A 21 14.43 -6.00 -6.00
N ALA A 22 15.34 -5.86 -6.98
CA ALA A 22 14.96 -5.76 -8.39
C ALA A 22 14.14 -6.95 -8.93
N ASP A 23 14.22 -8.11 -8.27
CA ASP A 23 13.54 -9.36 -8.65
C ASP A 23 12.24 -9.61 -7.85
N GLU A 24 11.85 -8.68 -6.97
CA GLU A 24 10.63 -8.82 -6.18
C GLU A 24 9.43 -8.19 -6.93
N PRO A 25 8.32 -8.93 -7.08
CA PRO A 25 7.15 -8.42 -7.77
C PRO A 25 6.51 -7.26 -7.00
N ALA A 26 5.98 -6.29 -7.74
CA ALA A 26 5.20 -5.20 -7.15
C ALA A 26 4.04 -5.78 -6.34
N SER A 27 3.86 -5.28 -5.12
CA SER A 27 2.78 -5.67 -4.21
C SER A 27 1.82 -4.51 -4.01
N TYR A 28 0.53 -4.79 -4.10
CA TYR A 28 -0.57 -3.84 -4.02
C TYR A 28 -1.47 -4.16 -2.83
N LEU A 29 -2.05 -3.13 -2.23
CA LEU A 29 -2.89 -3.27 -1.05
C LEU A 29 -4.26 -3.85 -1.45
N MET A 30 -4.67 -4.91 -0.77
CA MET A 30 -6.01 -5.47 -0.81
C MET A 30 -6.64 -5.35 0.58
N LEU A 31 -7.82 -4.75 0.66
CA LEU A 31 -8.66 -4.72 1.85
C LEU A 31 -9.81 -5.72 1.65
N ASN A 32 -9.98 -6.63 2.59
CA ASN A 32 -11.14 -7.52 2.57
C ASN A 32 -12.39 -6.79 3.11
N PRO A 33 -13.61 -7.35 2.91
CA PRO A 33 -14.85 -6.73 3.40
C PRO A 33 -14.91 -6.55 4.93
N GLN A 34 -14.06 -7.24 5.68
CA GLN A 34 -13.93 -7.14 7.14
C GLN A 34 -12.93 -6.05 7.55
N GLY A 35 -12.36 -5.30 6.59
CA GLY A 35 -11.39 -4.25 6.82
C GLY A 35 -9.97 -4.72 7.13
N GLN A 36 -9.69 -6.02 6.96
CA GLN A 36 -8.33 -6.55 7.09
C GLN A 36 -7.53 -6.26 5.83
N ALA A 37 -6.28 -5.88 6.02
CA ALA A 37 -5.33 -5.59 4.95
C ALA A 37 -4.47 -6.80 4.61
N ALA A 38 -4.19 -6.98 3.32
CA ALA A 38 -3.25 -7.94 2.78
C ALA A 38 -2.53 -7.34 1.56
N TRP A 39 -1.41 -7.95 1.16
CA TRP A 39 -0.67 -7.57 -0.04
C TRP A 39 -0.90 -8.60 -1.14
N THR A 40 -1.18 -8.16 -2.36
CA THR A 40 -1.38 -8.99 -3.56
C THR A 40 -0.43 -8.55 -4.67
N THR A 41 0.03 -9.47 -5.51
CA THR A 41 0.83 -9.13 -6.70
C THR A 41 -0.03 -8.82 -7.92
N ASP A 42 -1.34 -9.09 -7.85
CA ASP A 42 -2.28 -8.83 -8.94
C ASP A 42 -2.97 -7.46 -8.74
N PRO A 43 -2.68 -6.46 -9.59
CA PRO A 43 -3.30 -5.14 -9.49
C PRO A 43 -4.81 -5.15 -9.74
N VAL A 44 -5.37 -6.17 -10.41
CA VAL A 44 -6.83 -6.28 -10.64
C VAL A 44 -7.56 -6.62 -9.34
N THR A 45 -6.93 -7.38 -8.45
CA THR A 45 -7.47 -7.75 -7.13
C THR A 45 -7.20 -6.69 -6.05
N ALA A 46 -6.38 -5.68 -6.36
CA ALA A 46 -6.03 -4.62 -5.44
C ALA A 46 -7.23 -3.70 -5.15
N THR A 47 -7.25 -3.12 -3.96
CA THR A 47 -8.30 -2.16 -3.60
C THR A 47 -8.03 -0.82 -4.30
N SER A 48 -8.92 -0.46 -5.22
CA SER A 48 -8.97 0.86 -5.83
C SER A 48 -9.60 1.88 -4.87
N PHE A 49 -8.88 2.96 -4.61
CA PHE A 49 -9.38 4.09 -3.83
C PHE A 49 -9.90 5.19 -4.75
N ALA A 50 -10.96 5.89 -4.37
CA ALA A 50 -11.55 6.93 -5.21
C ALA A 50 -10.63 8.17 -5.33
N SER A 51 -9.66 8.32 -4.41
CA SER A 51 -8.68 9.40 -4.45
C SER A 51 -7.36 9.02 -3.79
N MET A 52 -6.29 9.77 -4.13
CA MET A 52 -4.99 9.65 -3.49
C MET A 52 -5.05 9.91 -1.96
N ARG A 53 -5.93 10.83 -1.52
CA ARG A 53 -6.14 11.11 -0.09
C ARG A 53 -6.68 9.90 0.66
N GLU A 54 -7.60 9.15 0.06
CA GLU A 54 -8.12 7.91 0.65
C GLU A 54 -7.07 6.81 0.66
N ALA A 55 -6.35 6.63 -0.45
CA ALA A 55 -5.25 5.67 -0.53
C ALA A 55 -4.20 5.93 0.56
N MET A 56 -3.81 7.19 0.76
CA MET A 56 -2.83 7.57 1.77
C MET A 56 -3.36 7.36 3.20
N ARG A 57 -4.64 7.66 3.44
CA ARG A 57 -5.28 7.35 4.73
C ARG A 57 -5.29 5.84 5.01
N ALA A 58 -5.58 5.01 4.01
CA ALA A 58 -5.54 3.56 4.15
C ALA A 58 -4.11 3.08 4.46
N ALA A 59 -3.12 3.56 3.71
CA ALA A 59 -1.71 3.23 3.91
C ALA A 59 -1.20 3.59 5.32
N MET A 60 -1.58 4.74 5.88
CA MET A 60 -1.19 5.16 7.22
C MET A 60 -1.84 4.36 8.35
N ARG A 61 -3.03 3.77 8.11
CA ARG A 61 -3.76 2.96 9.08
C ARG A 61 -3.34 1.49 9.10
N LEU A 62 -2.44 1.08 8.21
CA LEU A 62 -1.96 -0.29 8.17
C LEU A 62 -1.25 -0.66 9.49
N PRO A 63 -1.49 -1.87 10.01
CA PRO A 63 -0.76 -2.38 11.15
C PRO A 63 0.74 -2.47 10.82
N SER A 64 1.59 -2.40 11.85
CA SER A 64 3.05 -2.24 11.71
C SER A 64 3.72 -3.32 10.83
N ASN A 65 3.20 -4.54 10.85
CA ASN A 65 3.66 -5.67 10.03
C ASN A 65 3.27 -5.56 8.54
N LEU A 66 2.32 -4.69 8.19
CA LEU A 66 1.83 -4.48 6.83
C LEU A 66 2.10 -3.08 6.30
N ARG A 67 2.75 -2.20 7.05
CA ARG A 67 3.04 -0.84 6.61
C ARG A 67 3.88 -0.87 5.33
N ALA A 68 3.39 -0.18 4.30
CA ALA A 68 4.13 0.06 3.06
C ALA A 68 5.41 0.87 3.32
N PHE A 69 5.44 1.65 4.39
CA PHE A 69 6.58 2.44 4.82
C PHE A 69 6.93 2.10 6.27
N GLY A 70 8.05 1.43 6.46
CA GLY A 70 8.63 1.08 7.75
C GLY A 70 10.12 0.85 7.57
N LEU A 71 10.94 1.47 8.41
CA LEU A 71 12.39 1.24 8.45
C LEU A 71 12.67 -0.26 8.58
N LEU A 72 13.67 -0.75 7.82
CA LEU A 72 14.26 -2.08 7.96
C LEU A 72 14.56 -2.35 9.44
N ARG A 73 13.67 -3.06 10.14
CA ARG A 73 13.90 -3.48 11.54
C ARG A 73 14.33 -4.94 11.67
N ASP A 74 14.67 -5.60 10.57
CA ASP A 74 15.08 -7.01 10.58
C ASP A 74 16.40 -7.28 9.80
N VAL A 75 17.26 -6.27 9.64
CA VAL A 75 18.65 -6.52 9.17
C VAL A 75 19.65 -6.52 10.35
N GLU A 76 19.20 -6.29 11.58
CA GLU A 76 20.10 -6.25 12.75
C GLU A 76 20.13 -7.56 13.58
N VAL A 77 19.35 -8.59 13.22
CA VAL A 77 19.31 -9.86 14.00
C VAL A 77 19.92 -11.06 13.25
N ALA A 78 20.52 -10.84 12.08
CA ALA A 78 21.20 -11.91 11.32
C ALA A 78 22.75 -11.84 11.38
N LEU A 79 23.34 -10.86 12.08
CA LEU A 79 24.79 -10.70 12.20
C LEU A 79 25.33 -10.96 13.62
N SER A 80 24.64 -11.80 14.39
CA SER A 80 25.16 -12.33 15.66
C SER A 80 25.11 -13.86 15.62
N LYS A 81 25.87 -14.46 14.70
CA LYS A 81 26.30 -15.85 14.88
C LYS A 81 27.66 -15.82 15.59
N PRO A 82 27.79 -16.43 16.78
CA PRO A 82 29.09 -16.57 17.43
C PRO A 82 29.91 -17.60 16.65
N HIS A 83 31.18 -17.31 16.43
CA HIS A 83 32.18 -18.33 16.16
C HIS A 83 33.40 -18.11 17.03
#